data_AF-A0A3N5G1D3-F1
#
_entry.id   AF-A0A3N5G1D3-F1
#
_cell.length_a   1.000
_cell.length_b   1.000
_cell.length_c   1.000
_cell.angle_alpha   90.00
_cell.angle_beta   90.00
_cell.angle_gamma   90.00
#
_symmetry.space_group_name_H-M   'P 1'
#
loop_
_entity.id
_entity.type
_entity.pdbx_description
1 polymer ?
#
loop_
_entity_poly.entity_id
_entity_poly.type
_entity_poly.pdbx_seq_one_letter_code
_entity_poly.pdbx_strand_id
1 'polypeptide(L)'
;LTGSRHCDFVLDGGFLDRFEDHLRTVVWLTDGHCRSEVVTLPTLAKYRELGIQALLRGHAGELLHMRKAYDYSLDSGVLAIRDEAGLEAWLGRRLGGWMLAGVEGPLFKGVSSEELEARSTALLRDALREAREGEPLIHRLWHVFLLQKIRRHTAMSLLEYGSLLRVRLPYLDNDLVDALLATPPALKLGDTVQAGILARYRPSFLAIPNSNTGTRIGAGPFRRELANFRRRVFARLRVPGYQPYEKLGLWLRRELRPLVEGVLLDSRCLDRGIFEPETVRRVVAAHLEHRANHTFLLLTMLVFELGQRMILEGERPSFRPTAAPA
;
A
#
# COMPACT_ATOMS: atom_id res chain seq x y z
N LEU A 1 2.79 16.28 -20.24
CA LEU A 1 1.80 15.66 -19.33
C LEU A 1 0.39 15.92 -19.84
N THR A 2 -0.06 17.16 -19.99
CA THR A 2 -1.22 17.47 -20.86
C THR A 2 -0.87 17.24 -22.32
N GLY A 3 -1.64 16.42 -23.04
CA GLY A 3 -1.36 16.08 -24.45
C GLY A 3 -0.23 15.06 -24.64
N SER A 4 0.29 14.46 -23.57
CA SER A 4 1.22 13.34 -23.69
C SER A 4 0.50 12.12 -24.26
N ARG A 5 1.18 11.32 -25.09
CA ARG A 5 0.65 10.05 -25.59
C ARG A 5 0.50 9.07 -24.42
N HIS A 6 -0.72 8.59 -24.21
CA HIS A 6 -0.97 7.53 -23.24
C HIS A 6 -0.56 6.19 -23.85
N CYS A 7 0.10 5.35 -23.05
CA CYS A 7 0.44 3.99 -23.42
C CYS A 7 -0.20 3.07 -22.38
N ASP A 8 -1.08 2.19 -22.85
CA ASP A 8 -1.70 1.19 -21.99
C ASP A 8 -0.83 -0.07 -22.00
N PHE A 9 -0.57 -0.59 -20.80
CA PHE A 9 0.10 -1.86 -20.61
C PHE A 9 -0.90 -2.83 -19.97
N VAL A 10 -1.30 -3.85 -20.72
CA VAL A 10 -2.31 -4.82 -20.30
C VAL A 10 -1.60 -6.07 -19.79
N LEU A 11 -1.88 -6.46 -18.55
CA LEU A 11 -1.45 -7.73 -18.00
C LEU A 11 -2.28 -8.85 -18.64
N ASP A 12 -1.63 -9.79 -19.31
CA ASP A 12 -2.26 -10.94 -19.98
C ASP A 12 -2.10 -12.24 -19.15
N GLY A 13 -2.49 -13.37 -19.73
CA GLY A 13 -2.36 -14.68 -19.08
C GLY A 13 -0.91 -15.03 -18.73
N GLY A 14 0.06 -14.60 -19.56
CA GLY A 14 1.48 -14.87 -19.33
C GLY A 14 2.06 -14.18 -18.10
N PHE A 15 1.42 -13.12 -17.60
CA PHE A 15 1.72 -12.56 -16.29
C PHE A 15 1.32 -13.53 -15.15
N LEU A 16 0.14 -14.13 -15.24
CA LEU A 16 -0.35 -15.06 -14.22
C LEU A 16 0.45 -16.37 -14.24
N ASP A 17 0.81 -16.87 -15.42
CA ASP A 17 1.62 -18.08 -15.59
C ASP A 17 3.01 -17.93 -14.93
N ARG A 18 3.53 -16.70 -14.83
CA ARG A 18 4.82 -16.38 -14.20
C ARG A 18 4.68 -15.63 -12.88
N PHE A 19 3.50 -15.65 -12.27
CA PHE A 19 3.26 -14.88 -11.05
C PHE A 19 4.20 -15.29 -9.92
N GLU A 20 4.50 -16.58 -9.76
CA GLU A 20 5.44 -17.05 -8.74
C GLU A 20 6.84 -16.47 -8.95
N ASP A 21 7.36 -16.47 -10.18
CA ASP A 21 8.66 -15.87 -10.50
C ASP A 21 8.69 -14.37 -10.18
N HIS A 22 7.60 -13.65 -10.52
CA HIS A 22 7.44 -12.24 -10.18
C HIS A 22 7.40 -12.01 -8.67
N LEU A 23 6.66 -12.83 -7.94
CA LEU A 23 6.57 -12.77 -6.48
C LEU A 23 7.94 -13.03 -5.84
N ARG A 24 8.66 -14.08 -6.27
CA ARG A 24 10.02 -14.37 -5.79
C ARG A 24 10.99 -13.23 -6.09
N THR A 25 10.87 -12.59 -7.25
CA THR A 25 11.69 -11.42 -7.60
C THR A 25 11.42 -10.26 -6.63
N VAL A 26 10.16 -9.96 -6.33
CA VAL A 26 9.79 -8.92 -5.35
C VAL A 26 10.30 -9.27 -3.96
N VAL A 27 10.14 -10.53 -3.52
CA VAL A 27 10.67 -11.01 -2.24
C VAL A 27 12.17 -10.78 -2.17
N TRP A 28 12.92 -11.14 -3.21
CA TRP A 28 14.37 -10.95 -3.25
C TRP A 28 14.78 -9.47 -3.23
N LEU A 29 14.16 -8.63 -4.07
CA LEU A 29 14.49 -7.20 -4.15
C LEU A 29 14.17 -6.43 -2.86
N THR A 30 13.26 -6.94 -2.05
CA THR A 30 12.74 -6.24 -0.87
C THR A 30 13.06 -6.95 0.44
N ASP A 31 13.95 -7.94 0.41
CA ASP A 31 14.29 -8.79 1.54
C ASP A 31 13.05 -9.36 2.27
N GLY A 32 12.00 -9.71 1.52
CA GLY A 32 10.76 -10.26 2.05
C GLY A 32 9.86 -9.24 2.77
N HIS A 33 10.04 -7.94 2.52
CA HIS A 33 9.27 -6.89 3.20
C HIS A 33 8.13 -6.28 2.37
N CYS A 34 8.08 -6.45 1.04
CA CYS A 34 7.03 -5.87 0.20
C CYS A 34 5.95 -6.89 -0.20
N ARG A 35 4.68 -6.51 -0.01
CA ARG A 35 3.55 -7.46 0.00
C ARG A 35 2.74 -7.56 -1.29
N SER A 36 2.59 -6.46 -2.04
CA SER A 36 1.50 -6.36 -3.02
C SER A 36 1.85 -5.63 -4.32
N GLU A 37 3.12 -5.32 -4.57
CA GLU A 37 3.50 -4.60 -5.79
C GLU A 37 3.96 -5.54 -6.93
N VAL A 38 3.71 -6.85 -6.81
CA VAL A 38 4.00 -7.86 -7.86
C VAL A 38 3.40 -7.49 -9.22
N VAL A 39 2.22 -6.87 -9.24
CA VAL A 39 1.55 -6.40 -10.47
C VAL A 39 2.28 -5.25 -11.16
N THR A 40 3.18 -4.56 -10.46
CA THR A 40 3.95 -3.43 -10.98
C THR A 40 5.24 -3.89 -11.66
N LEU A 41 5.78 -5.05 -11.28
CA LEU A 41 7.05 -5.57 -11.79
C LEU A 41 7.08 -5.67 -13.34
N PRO A 42 6.03 -6.16 -14.03
CA PRO A 42 6.01 -6.18 -15.49
C PRO A 42 6.07 -4.79 -16.14
N THR A 43 5.60 -3.76 -15.43
CA THR A 43 5.63 -2.37 -15.94
C THR A 43 7.04 -1.79 -15.98
N LEU A 44 7.98 -2.35 -15.20
CA LEU A 44 9.35 -1.81 -15.14
C LEU A 44 10.10 -1.97 -16.46
N ALA A 45 9.94 -3.11 -17.14
CA ALA A 45 10.50 -3.32 -18.48
C ALA A 45 9.95 -2.28 -19.47
N LYS A 46 8.66 -1.93 -19.34
CA LYS A 46 8.03 -0.92 -20.19
C LYS A 46 8.61 0.48 -19.98
N TYR A 47 8.96 0.84 -18.74
CA TYR A 47 9.64 2.12 -18.48
C TYR A 47 10.97 2.22 -19.24
N ARG A 48 11.74 1.13 -19.29
CA ARG A 48 13.00 1.08 -20.05
C ARG A 48 12.77 1.21 -21.56
N GLU A 49 11.78 0.52 -22.12
CA GLU A 49 11.42 0.65 -23.54
C GLU A 49 11.02 2.08 -23.92
N LEU A 50 10.40 2.81 -22.98
CA LEU A 50 10.01 4.20 -23.16
C LEU A 50 11.18 5.19 -22.93
N GLY A 51 12.38 4.69 -22.65
CA GLY A 51 13.56 5.52 -22.36
C GLY A 51 13.48 6.27 -21.02
N ILE A 52 12.59 5.84 -20.12
CA ILE A 52 12.45 6.46 -18.80
C ILE A 52 13.61 5.99 -17.92
N GLN A 53 14.39 6.95 -17.40
CA GLN A 53 15.55 6.68 -16.55
C GLN A 53 15.30 7.05 -15.08
N ALA A 54 14.33 7.92 -14.82
CA ALA A 54 14.01 8.41 -13.48
C ALA A 54 12.51 8.39 -13.24
N LEU A 55 12.14 7.94 -12.04
CA LEU A 55 10.75 7.87 -11.59
C LEU A 55 10.55 8.79 -10.40
N LEU A 56 9.69 9.80 -10.57
CA LEU A 56 9.25 10.67 -9.46
C LEU A 56 8.03 10.00 -8.80
N ARG A 57 8.18 9.56 -7.55
CA ARG A 57 7.09 8.92 -6.80
C ARG A 57 6.42 9.91 -5.85
N GLY A 58 5.09 9.82 -5.77
CA GLY A 58 4.24 10.72 -5.00
C GLY A 58 4.15 10.46 -3.49
N HIS A 59 4.98 9.57 -2.94
CA HIS A 59 4.90 9.19 -1.53
C HIS A 59 5.18 10.36 -0.60
N ALA A 60 4.44 10.44 0.51
CA ALA A 60 4.36 11.59 1.43
C ALA A 60 3.65 12.83 0.88
N GLY A 61 3.22 12.82 -0.39
CA GLY A 61 2.35 13.86 -0.93
C GLY A 61 1.00 13.97 -0.19
N GLU A 62 0.64 12.96 0.59
CA GLU A 62 -0.55 12.95 1.45
C GLU A 62 -0.53 14.07 2.50
N LEU A 63 0.66 14.53 2.92
CA LEU A 63 0.84 15.67 3.84
C LEU A 63 0.17 16.96 3.33
N LEU A 64 0.03 17.10 2.01
CA LEU A 64 -0.55 18.29 1.38
C LEU A 64 -2.07 18.39 1.52
N HIS A 65 -2.79 17.26 1.66
CA HIS A 65 -4.28 17.26 1.73
C HIS A 65 -4.86 16.55 2.94
N MET A 66 -4.06 15.78 3.67
CA MET A 66 -4.40 15.10 4.92
C MET A 66 -5.61 14.12 4.91
N ARG A 67 -6.40 14.05 3.84
CA ARG A 67 -7.64 13.26 3.72
C ARG A 67 -7.52 11.98 2.90
N LYS A 68 -6.35 11.71 2.31
CA LYS A 68 -6.10 10.50 1.48
C LYS A 68 -4.79 9.84 1.92
N ALA A 69 -4.68 9.53 3.21
CA ALA A 69 -3.53 8.87 3.84
C ALA A 69 -3.90 7.49 4.39
N TYR A 70 -4.70 6.72 3.64
CA TYR A 70 -5.16 5.39 4.06
C TYR A 70 -5.84 5.45 5.44
N ASP A 71 -5.42 4.60 6.37
CA ASP A 71 -5.94 4.53 7.74
C ASP A 71 -5.64 5.79 8.56
N TYR A 72 -4.68 6.61 8.12
CA TYR A 72 -4.29 7.89 8.73
C TYR A 72 -5.06 9.10 8.18
N SER A 73 -6.00 8.89 7.26
CA SER A 73 -6.79 9.98 6.65
C SER A 73 -7.63 10.72 7.70
N LEU A 74 -7.56 12.06 7.70
CA LEU A 74 -8.38 12.86 8.61
C LEU A 74 -9.87 12.79 8.25
N ASP A 75 -10.68 12.56 9.27
CA ASP A 75 -12.13 12.68 9.25
C ASP A 75 -12.62 13.73 10.27
N SER A 76 -13.93 13.94 10.35
CA SER A 76 -14.51 14.83 11.36
C SER A 76 -14.24 14.36 12.79
N GLY A 77 -14.04 13.06 13.00
CA GLY A 77 -13.77 12.47 14.31
C GLY A 77 -12.41 12.92 14.87
N VAL A 78 -11.33 12.75 14.11
CA VAL A 78 -9.98 13.15 14.58
C VAL A 78 -9.83 14.65 14.76
N LEU A 79 -10.55 15.46 13.98
CA LEU A 79 -10.57 16.91 14.13
C LEU A 79 -11.27 17.38 15.42
N ALA A 80 -12.09 16.53 16.04
CA ALA A 80 -12.73 16.80 17.32
C ALA A 80 -11.88 16.41 18.54
N ILE A 81 -10.83 15.60 18.34
CA ILE A 81 -9.97 15.12 19.42
C ILE A 81 -9.13 16.28 19.98
N ARG A 82 -8.97 16.31 21.31
CA ARG A 82 -8.27 17.37 22.04
C ARG A 82 -7.13 16.85 22.92
N ASP A 83 -7.01 15.54 23.10
CA ASP A 83 -6.03 14.91 23.97
C ASP A 83 -5.38 13.67 23.31
N GLU A 84 -4.25 13.25 23.87
CA GLU A 84 -3.48 12.11 23.36
C GLU A 84 -4.23 10.79 23.49
N ALA A 85 -4.95 10.60 24.59
CA ALA A 85 -5.73 9.39 24.84
C ALA A 85 -6.83 9.19 23.77
N GLY A 86 -7.50 10.27 23.38
CA GLY A 86 -8.47 10.25 22.29
C GLY A 86 -7.83 9.92 20.95
N LEU A 87 -6.65 10.46 20.66
CA LEU A 87 -5.92 10.17 19.42
C LEU A 87 -5.46 8.70 19.37
N GLU A 88 -4.92 8.19 20.48
CA GLU A 88 -4.55 6.78 20.64
C GLU A 88 -5.76 5.88 20.38
N ALA A 89 -6.89 6.13 21.05
CA ALA A 89 -8.10 5.32 20.87
C ALA A 89 -8.64 5.40 19.42
N TRP A 90 -8.56 6.57 18.78
CA TRP A 90 -8.97 6.74 17.39
C TRP A 90 -8.05 5.97 16.43
N LEU A 91 -6.73 6.06 16.62
CA LEU A 91 -5.75 5.33 15.83
C LEU A 91 -5.86 3.82 16.05
N GLY A 92 -6.01 3.37 17.29
CA GLY A 92 -6.16 1.95 17.63
C GLY A 92 -7.32 1.30 16.90
N ARG A 93 -8.48 1.98 16.81
CA ARG A 93 -9.62 1.46 16.04
C ARG A 93 -9.38 1.38 14.53
N ARG A 94 -8.56 2.29 13.98
CA ARG A 94 -8.30 2.36 12.52
C ARG A 94 -7.14 1.49 12.07
N LEU A 95 -6.09 1.42 12.88
CA LEU A 95 -4.92 0.59 12.65
C LEU A 95 -5.08 -0.83 13.20
N GLY A 96 -6.19 -1.10 13.91
CA GLY A 96 -6.55 -2.43 14.40
C GLY A 96 -6.44 -3.47 13.29
N GLY A 97 -6.08 -4.70 13.67
CA GLY A 97 -5.60 -5.77 12.79
C GLY A 97 -6.60 -6.25 11.73
N TRP A 98 -6.98 -5.41 10.77
CA TRP A 98 -7.87 -5.72 9.67
C TRP A 98 -7.36 -6.91 8.84
N MET A 99 -6.05 -7.11 8.82
CA MET A 99 -5.41 -8.24 8.17
C MET A 99 -5.73 -9.57 8.86
N LEU A 100 -5.99 -9.55 10.16
CA LEU A 100 -6.40 -10.69 10.96
C LEU A 100 -7.92 -10.76 11.16
N ALA A 101 -8.69 -9.84 10.55
CA ALA A 101 -10.14 -9.88 10.64
C ALA A 101 -10.68 -11.20 10.05
N GLY A 102 -11.51 -11.90 10.82
CA GLY A 102 -12.06 -13.21 10.44
C GLY A 102 -11.10 -14.39 10.61
N VAL A 103 -9.90 -14.19 11.18
CA VAL A 103 -9.02 -15.31 11.56
C VAL A 103 -9.51 -15.91 12.88
N GLU A 104 -9.87 -17.19 12.85
CA GLU A 104 -10.29 -17.93 14.04
C GLU A 104 -9.08 -18.55 14.74
N GLY A 105 -8.79 -18.11 15.97
CA GLY A 105 -7.66 -18.59 16.78
C GLY A 105 -6.36 -17.81 16.55
N PRO A 106 -5.28 -18.17 17.29
CA PRO A 106 -3.99 -17.51 17.15
C PRO A 106 -3.35 -17.87 15.80
N LEU A 107 -2.85 -16.86 15.08
CA LEU A 107 -2.12 -17.08 13.82
C LEU A 107 -0.66 -17.48 14.09
N PHE A 108 -0.03 -16.89 15.09
CA PHE A 108 1.38 -17.12 15.42
C PHE A 108 1.51 -18.15 16.52
N LYS A 109 2.49 -19.04 16.39
CA LYS A 109 2.73 -20.10 17.37
C LYS A 109 3.14 -19.50 18.70
N GLY A 110 2.43 -19.88 19.77
CA GLY A 110 2.73 -19.44 21.13
C GLY A 110 2.38 -17.98 21.44
N VAL A 111 1.68 -17.27 20.54
CA VAL A 111 1.25 -15.88 20.77
C VAL A 111 -0.27 -15.82 20.70
N SER A 112 -0.92 -15.46 21.81
CA SER A 112 -2.37 -15.30 21.84
C SER A 112 -2.80 -14.05 21.08
N SER A 113 -4.05 -14.02 20.61
CA SER A 113 -4.61 -12.82 19.97
C SER A 113 -4.61 -11.61 20.92
N GLU A 114 -4.83 -11.84 22.21
CA GLU A 114 -4.77 -10.79 23.25
C GLU A 114 -3.37 -10.24 23.43
N GLU A 115 -2.34 -11.10 23.45
CA GLU A 115 -0.95 -10.67 23.56
C GLU A 115 -0.54 -9.84 22.33
N LEU A 116 -0.95 -10.27 21.13
CA LEU A 116 -0.67 -9.56 19.90
C LEU A 116 -1.33 -8.16 19.88
N GLU A 117 -2.58 -8.06 20.32
CA GLU A 117 -3.31 -6.78 20.41
C GLU A 117 -2.69 -5.86 21.47
N ALA A 118 -2.29 -6.40 22.62
CA ALA A 118 -1.60 -5.66 23.67
C ALA A 118 -0.25 -5.11 23.18
N ARG A 119 0.55 -5.92 22.48
CA ARG A 119 1.82 -5.50 21.87
C ARG A 119 1.59 -4.43 20.79
N SER A 120 0.57 -4.59 19.96
CA SER A 120 0.22 -3.61 18.92
C SER A 120 -0.18 -2.25 19.52
N THR A 121 -0.95 -2.28 20.60
CA THR A 121 -1.33 -1.08 21.36
C THR A 121 -0.11 -0.40 22.00
N ALA A 122 0.80 -1.18 22.59
CA ALA A 122 2.04 -0.64 23.17
C ALA A 122 2.92 0.03 22.11
N LEU A 123 3.10 -0.60 20.94
CA LEU A 123 3.86 -0.03 19.83
C LEU A 123 3.24 1.26 19.28
N LEU A 124 1.91 1.35 19.25
CA LEU A 124 1.22 2.59 18.86
C LEU A 124 1.51 3.72 19.85
N ARG A 125 1.52 3.45 21.16
CA ARG A 125 1.88 4.43 22.19
C ARG A 125 3.30 4.93 22.03
N ASP A 126 4.24 4.02 21.81
CA ASP A 126 5.65 4.38 21.60
C ASP A 126 5.81 5.25 20.35
N ALA A 127 5.13 4.90 19.24
CA ALA A 127 5.15 5.71 18.03
C ALA A 127 4.56 7.13 18.24
N LEU A 128 3.53 7.26 19.08
CA LEU A 128 2.96 8.57 19.43
C LEU A 128 3.88 9.42 20.33
N ARG A 129 4.72 8.77 21.15
CA ARG A 129 5.72 9.44 22.00
C ARG A 129 6.95 9.90 21.22
N GLU A 130 7.30 9.22 20.12
CA GLU A 130 8.39 9.64 19.23
C GLU A 130 8.10 10.99 18.53
N ALA A 131 6.82 11.41 18.46
CA ALA A 131 6.46 12.71 17.91
C ALA A 131 6.83 13.85 18.89
N ARG A 132 7.39 14.95 18.35
CA ARG A 132 7.92 16.07 19.15
C ARG A 132 6.90 16.67 20.12
N GLU A 133 7.36 16.97 21.32
CA GLU A 133 6.61 17.72 22.34
C GLU A 133 6.31 19.16 21.86
N GLY A 134 5.14 19.68 22.22
CA GLY A 134 4.70 21.05 21.89
C GLY A 134 4.02 21.22 20.52
N GLU A 135 4.02 20.20 19.66
CA GLU A 135 3.30 20.27 18.38
C GLU A 135 1.79 20.05 18.55
N PRO A 136 0.95 20.62 17.64
CA PRO A 136 -0.46 20.28 17.56
C PRO A 136 -0.66 18.77 17.51
N LEU A 137 -1.63 18.24 18.26
CA LEU A 137 -1.92 16.81 18.35
C LEU A 137 -2.07 16.12 16.97
N ILE A 138 -2.65 16.84 16.02
CA ILE A 138 -2.80 16.37 14.64
C ILE A 138 -1.47 16.17 13.91
N HIS A 139 -0.41 16.92 14.23
CA HIS A 139 0.91 16.73 13.65
C HIS A 139 1.57 15.46 14.17
N ARG A 140 1.29 15.04 15.40
CA ARG A 140 1.74 13.74 15.91
C ARG A 140 1.22 12.58 15.07
N LEU A 141 -0.05 12.63 14.64
CA LEU A 141 -0.61 11.66 13.70
C LEU A 141 0.20 11.62 12.38
N TRP A 142 0.62 12.78 11.86
CA TRP A 142 1.40 12.86 10.63
C TRP A 142 2.84 12.38 10.80
N HIS A 143 3.43 12.56 11.97
CA HIS A 143 4.70 11.93 12.32
C HIS A 143 4.59 10.41 12.38
N VAL A 144 3.55 9.87 13.03
CA VAL A 144 3.30 8.42 13.03
C VAL A 144 3.09 7.93 11.60
N PHE A 145 2.35 8.65 10.75
CA PHE A 145 2.19 8.29 9.34
C PHE A 145 3.54 8.22 8.60
N LEU A 146 4.39 9.24 8.73
CA LEU A 146 5.70 9.25 8.06
C LEU A 146 6.60 8.11 8.56
N LEU A 147 6.70 7.93 9.87
CA LEU A 147 7.63 6.96 10.48
C LEU A 147 7.14 5.51 10.38
N GLN A 148 5.84 5.29 10.50
CA GLN A 148 5.27 3.93 10.55
C GLN A 148 4.72 3.47 9.20
N LYS A 149 4.12 4.36 8.40
CA LYS A 149 3.54 3.98 7.09
C LYS A 149 4.49 4.27 5.93
N ILE A 150 5.06 5.47 5.83
CA ILE A 150 5.94 5.80 4.70
C ILE A 150 7.26 5.06 4.83
N ARG A 151 7.96 5.19 5.96
CA ARG A 151 9.29 4.59 6.16
C ARG A 151 9.27 3.06 6.20
N ARG A 152 8.36 2.43 6.95
CA ARG A 152 8.40 0.95 7.14
C ARG A 152 7.73 0.15 6.02
N HIS A 153 6.68 0.70 5.40
CA HIS A 153 5.90 -0.02 4.39
C HIS A 153 6.17 0.49 2.98
N THR A 154 6.07 1.80 2.78
CA THR A 154 6.08 2.40 1.43
C THR A 154 7.48 2.50 0.85
N ALA A 155 8.50 2.71 1.69
CA ALA A 155 9.88 2.75 1.24
C ALA A 155 10.33 1.40 0.64
N MET A 156 9.80 0.27 1.13
CA MET A 156 10.19 -1.05 0.66
C MET A 156 9.79 -1.30 -0.80
N SER A 157 8.64 -0.77 -1.25
CA SER A 157 8.29 -0.90 -2.67
C SER A 157 9.17 -0.06 -3.59
N LEU A 158 9.90 0.92 -3.07
CA LEU A 158 10.84 1.70 -3.87
C LEU A 158 12.04 0.89 -4.35
N LEU A 159 12.41 -0.18 -3.64
CA LEU A 159 13.52 -1.04 -4.02
C LEU A 159 13.22 -1.77 -5.34
N GLU A 160 11.96 -2.12 -5.60
CA GLU A 160 11.52 -2.72 -6.86
C GLU A 160 11.83 -1.79 -8.04
N TYR A 161 11.37 -0.54 -7.96
CA TYR A 161 11.65 0.46 -8.99
C TYR A 161 13.15 0.82 -9.05
N GLY A 162 13.81 0.88 -7.89
CA GLY A 162 15.23 1.19 -7.74
C GLY A 162 16.15 0.18 -8.43
N SER A 163 15.68 -1.05 -8.64
CA SER A 163 16.41 -2.09 -9.36
C SER A 163 16.65 -1.76 -10.84
N LEU A 164 15.81 -0.88 -11.43
CA LEU A 164 15.85 -0.54 -12.86
C LEU A 164 15.88 0.97 -13.13
N LEU A 165 15.41 1.80 -12.20
CA LEU A 165 15.21 3.23 -12.40
C LEU A 165 15.78 4.05 -11.24
N ARG A 166 16.19 5.28 -11.54
CA ARG A 166 16.50 6.25 -10.49
C ARG A 166 15.21 6.78 -9.86
N VAL A 167 14.89 6.31 -8.67
CA VAL A 167 13.72 6.76 -7.91
C VAL A 167 14.01 8.08 -7.19
N ARG A 168 13.06 9.03 -7.24
CA ARG A 168 13.11 10.28 -6.47
C ARG A 168 11.78 10.51 -5.75
N LEU A 169 11.86 11.09 -4.55
CA LEU A 169 10.72 11.36 -3.68
C LEU A 169 10.61 12.88 -3.43
N PRO A 170 10.12 13.66 -4.40
CA PRO A 170 10.08 15.12 -4.29
C PRO A 170 9.24 15.62 -3.11
N TYR A 171 8.27 14.82 -2.62
CA TYR A 171 7.44 15.18 -1.48
C TYR A 171 8.09 14.93 -0.12
N LEU A 172 9.25 14.27 -0.09
CA LEU A 172 10.08 14.08 1.10
C LEU A 172 11.31 15.02 1.10
N ASP A 173 11.27 16.07 0.28
CA ASP A 173 12.22 17.17 0.41
C ASP A 173 12.06 17.83 1.80
N ASN A 174 13.17 18.03 2.51
CA ASN A 174 13.13 18.49 3.90
C ASN A 174 12.46 19.87 4.01
N ASP A 175 12.77 20.79 3.11
CA ASP A 175 12.20 22.15 3.14
C ASP A 175 10.70 22.12 2.89
N LEU A 176 10.25 21.24 1.99
CA LEU A 176 8.83 21.02 1.76
C LEU A 176 8.14 20.40 2.98
N VAL A 177 8.72 19.36 3.58
CA VAL A 177 8.15 18.70 4.76
C VAL A 177 8.05 19.69 5.92
N ASP A 178 9.10 20.47 6.19
CA ASP A 178 9.13 21.49 7.23
C ASP A 178 8.06 22.57 6.98
N ALA A 179 7.95 23.06 5.75
CA ALA A 179 6.91 24.02 5.39
C ALA A 179 5.49 23.45 5.58
N LEU A 180 5.27 22.16 5.25
CA LEU A 180 3.98 21.51 5.44
C LEU A 180 3.66 21.25 6.90
N LEU A 181 4.64 20.89 7.72
CA LEU A 181 4.47 20.74 9.17
C LEU A 181 4.23 22.10 9.84
N ALA A 182 4.82 23.19 9.36
CA ALA A 182 4.53 24.54 9.83
C ALA A 182 3.15 25.07 9.38
N THR A 183 2.59 24.51 8.29
CA THR A 183 1.31 24.96 7.74
C THR A 183 0.13 24.57 8.64
N PRO A 184 -0.81 25.49 8.95
CA PRO A 184 -2.02 25.16 9.71
C PRO A 184 -2.79 23.96 9.12
N PRO A 185 -3.19 22.97 9.94
CA PRO A 185 -3.91 21.78 9.48
C PRO A 185 -5.14 22.08 8.62
N ALA A 186 -5.88 23.15 8.94
CA ALA A 186 -7.07 23.55 8.20
C ALA A 186 -6.81 23.85 6.72
N LEU A 187 -5.63 24.39 6.38
CA LEU A 187 -5.24 24.67 4.98
C LEU A 187 -4.88 23.40 4.22
N LYS A 188 -4.48 22.35 4.95
CA LYS A 188 -4.15 21.04 4.41
C LYS A 188 -5.37 20.13 4.37
N LEU A 189 -6.60 20.59 4.64
CA LEU A 189 -7.80 19.76 4.51
C LEU A 189 -8.35 19.79 3.08
N GLY A 190 -8.09 18.74 2.32
CA GLY A 190 -8.50 18.65 0.91
C GLY A 190 -7.44 19.21 -0.03
N ASP A 191 -7.84 19.62 -1.23
CA ASP A 191 -6.86 19.86 -2.32
C ASP A 191 -6.35 21.32 -2.38
N THR A 192 -6.49 22.12 -1.31
CA THR A 192 -6.22 23.57 -1.29
C THR A 192 -4.76 23.90 -1.60
N VAL A 193 -3.81 23.24 -0.94
CA VAL A 193 -2.37 23.50 -1.14
C VAL A 193 -1.96 23.13 -2.58
N GLN A 194 -2.39 21.96 -3.06
CA GLN A 194 -2.10 21.52 -4.43
C GLN A 194 -2.73 22.45 -5.45
N ALA A 195 -3.98 22.87 -5.24
CA ALA A 195 -4.66 23.82 -6.12
C ALA A 195 -3.92 25.15 -6.18
N GLY A 196 -3.43 25.67 -5.04
CA GLY A 196 -2.64 26.89 -4.98
C GLY A 196 -1.33 26.80 -5.74
N ILE A 197 -0.58 25.70 -5.56
CA ILE A 197 0.66 25.43 -6.29
C ILE A 197 0.39 25.37 -7.80
N LEU A 198 -0.63 24.62 -8.23
CA LEU A 198 -0.97 24.49 -9.64
C LEU A 198 -1.47 25.80 -10.23
N ALA A 199 -2.32 26.56 -9.54
CA ALA A 199 -2.80 27.85 -10.02
C ALA A 199 -1.65 28.83 -10.28
N ARG A 200 -0.62 28.84 -9.42
CA ARG A 200 0.54 29.72 -9.54
C ARG A 200 1.49 29.30 -10.65
N TYR A 201 1.81 28.01 -10.76
CA TYR A 201 2.92 27.56 -11.62
C TYR A 201 2.47 26.87 -12.91
N ARG A 202 1.32 26.18 -12.90
CA ARG A 202 0.80 25.38 -14.02
C ARG A 202 -0.75 25.38 -14.07
N PRO A 203 -1.41 26.52 -14.29
CA PRO A 203 -2.86 26.64 -14.16
C PRO A 203 -3.64 25.73 -15.12
N SER A 204 -3.09 25.40 -16.29
CA SER A 204 -3.68 24.44 -17.22
C SER A 204 -3.89 23.05 -16.62
N PHE A 205 -3.14 22.67 -15.58
CA PHE A 205 -3.27 21.36 -14.94
C PHE A 205 -4.53 21.26 -14.07
N LEU A 206 -5.11 22.38 -13.64
CA LEU A 206 -6.39 22.39 -12.92
C LEU A 206 -7.55 21.89 -13.79
N ALA A 207 -7.40 21.92 -15.11
CA ALA A 207 -8.40 21.41 -16.05
C ALA A 207 -8.37 19.87 -16.19
N ILE A 208 -7.30 19.20 -15.73
CA ILE A 208 -7.11 17.76 -15.88
C ILE A 208 -7.99 17.01 -14.87
N PRO A 209 -8.90 16.14 -15.32
CA PRO A 209 -9.62 15.25 -14.41
C PRO A 209 -8.68 14.21 -13.80
N ASN A 210 -8.82 13.98 -12.49
CA ASN A 210 -8.13 12.89 -11.82
C ASN A 210 -8.71 11.55 -12.30
N SER A 211 -7.85 10.59 -12.64
CA SER A 211 -8.24 9.28 -13.16
C SER A 211 -9.06 8.44 -12.17
N ASN A 212 -8.80 8.58 -10.87
CA ASN A 212 -9.48 7.80 -9.82
C ASN A 212 -10.84 8.41 -9.45
N THR A 213 -10.96 9.73 -9.42
CA THR A 213 -12.21 10.41 -9.04
C THR A 213 -13.07 10.80 -10.24
N GLY A 214 -12.49 10.88 -11.44
CA GLY A 214 -13.15 11.39 -12.64
C GLY A 214 -13.47 12.88 -12.59
N THR A 215 -12.93 13.61 -11.61
CA THR A 215 -13.20 15.03 -11.37
C THR A 215 -11.91 15.84 -11.31
N ARG A 216 -12.02 17.15 -11.58
CA ARG A 216 -10.93 18.10 -11.46
C ARG A 216 -10.68 18.46 -9.99
N ILE A 217 -9.47 18.94 -9.71
CA ILE A 217 -9.15 19.58 -8.41
C ILE A 217 -10.12 20.75 -8.18
N GLY A 218 -10.60 20.90 -6.94
CA GLY A 218 -11.56 21.93 -6.57
C GLY A 218 -13.01 21.66 -7.02
N ALA A 219 -13.32 20.50 -7.59
CA ALA A 219 -14.70 20.14 -7.91
C ALA A 219 -15.57 20.12 -6.64
N GLY A 220 -16.73 20.79 -6.67
CA GLY A 220 -17.66 20.83 -5.55
C GLY A 220 -18.26 19.46 -5.18
N PRO A 221 -18.84 19.31 -3.98
CA PRO A 221 -19.37 18.04 -3.47
C PRO A 221 -20.34 17.35 -4.44
N PHE A 222 -21.28 18.11 -5.01
CA PHE A 222 -22.27 17.58 -5.96
C PHE A 222 -21.65 16.93 -7.20
N ARG A 223 -20.64 17.59 -7.81
CA ARG A 223 -19.95 17.04 -8.98
C ARG A 223 -19.16 15.78 -8.65
N ARG A 224 -18.59 15.71 -7.44
CA ARG A 224 -17.91 14.50 -6.94
C ARG A 224 -18.89 13.34 -6.75
N GLU A 225 -20.05 13.60 -6.18
CA GLU A 225 -21.08 12.58 -6.02
C GLU A 225 -21.62 12.07 -7.36
N LEU A 226 -21.90 12.97 -8.31
CA LEU A 226 -22.31 12.58 -9.65
C LEU A 226 -21.24 11.72 -10.36
N ALA A 227 -19.96 12.10 -10.24
CA ALA A 227 -18.87 11.32 -10.82
C ALA A 227 -18.72 9.94 -10.14
N ASN A 228 -18.85 9.87 -8.81
CA ASN A 228 -18.84 8.62 -8.06
C ASN A 228 -20.02 7.72 -8.45
N PHE A 229 -21.22 8.29 -8.62
CA PHE A 229 -22.39 7.57 -9.11
C PHE A 229 -22.14 7.01 -10.51
N ARG A 230 -21.67 7.84 -11.45
CA ARG A 230 -21.31 7.39 -12.81
C ARG A 230 -20.26 6.28 -12.78
N ARG A 231 -19.22 6.42 -11.94
CA ARG A 231 -18.16 5.40 -11.78
C ARG A 231 -18.75 4.07 -11.30
N ARG A 232 -19.66 4.10 -10.30
CA ARG A 232 -20.35 2.90 -9.80
C ARG A 232 -21.20 2.22 -10.88
N VAL A 233 -21.93 3.00 -11.66
CA VAL A 233 -22.75 2.47 -12.77
C VAL A 233 -21.85 1.82 -13.82
N PHE A 234 -20.80 2.49 -14.28
CA PHE A 234 -19.88 1.96 -15.28
C PHE A 234 -19.10 0.74 -14.77
N ALA A 235 -18.74 0.73 -13.48
CA ALA A 235 -18.19 -0.45 -12.84
C ALA A 235 -19.19 -1.62 -12.85
N ARG A 236 -20.46 -1.38 -12.52
CA ARG A 236 -21.51 -2.43 -12.57
C ARG A 236 -21.74 -2.95 -13.99
N LEU A 237 -21.66 -2.08 -14.99
CA LEU A 237 -21.80 -2.42 -16.41
C LEU A 237 -20.51 -3.00 -17.03
N ARG A 238 -19.44 -3.20 -16.24
CA ARG A 238 -18.16 -3.75 -16.70
C ARG A 238 -17.52 -2.96 -17.85
N VAL A 239 -17.73 -1.64 -17.88
CA VAL A 239 -17.06 -0.76 -18.84
C VAL A 239 -15.54 -0.81 -18.58
N PRO A 240 -14.71 -1.04 -19.62
CA PRO A 240 -13.25 -1.01 -19.49
C PRO A 240 -12.74 0.29 -18.85
N GLY A 241 -11.76 0.18 -17.95
CA GLY A 241 -11.20 1.33 -17.21
C GLY A 241 -11.95 1.74 -15.93
N TYR A 242 -13.11 1.12 -15.64
CA TYR A 242 -13.90 1.40 -14.43
C TYR A 242 -13.87 0.28 -13.38
N GLN A 243 -13.10 -0.78 -13.63
CA GLN A 243 -12.83 -1.87 -12.68
C GLN A 243 -11.52 -1.61 -11.92
N PRO A 244 -11.35 -2.18 -10.72
CA PRO A 244 -10.03 -2.34 -10.12
C PRO A 244 -9.09 -2.99 -11.14
N TYR A 245 -7.89 -2.43 -11.30
CA TYR A 245 -6.90 -2.90 -12.27
C TYR A 245 -6.32 -4.27 -11.88
N GLU A 246 -6.37 -4.62 -10.59
CA GLU A 246 -5.93 -5.92 -10.07
C GLU A 246 -7.09 -6.69 -9.43
N LYS A 247 -7.05 -8.02 -9.58
CA LYS A 247 -8.03 -8.95 -8.98
C LYS A 247 -7.33 -9.99 -8.12
N LEU A 248 -6.35 -9.58 -7.32
CA LEU A 248 -5.50 -10.45 -6.50
C LEU A 248 -6.29 -11.51 -5.75
N GLY A 249 -7.34 -11.12 -5.01
CA GLY A 249 -8.15 -12.08 -4.27
C GLY A 249 -8.87 -13.11 -5.15
N LEU A 250 -9.27 -12.76 -6.37
CA LEU A 250 -9.82 -13.74 -7.32
C LEU A 250 -8.72 -14.68 -7.82
N TRP A 251 -7.55 -14.14 -8.17
CA TRP A 251 -6.42 -14.94 -8.66
C TRP A 251 -5.92 -15.93 -7.61
N LEU A 252 -5.75 -15.50 -6.36
CA LEU A 252 -5.37 -16.38 -5.24
C LEU A 252 -6.36 -17.54 -5.02
N ARG A 253 -7.64 -17.35 -5.34
CA ARG A 253 -8.65 -18.42 -5.24
C ARG A 253 -8.68 -19.37 -6.43
N ARG A 254 -8.16 -18.93 -7.58
CA ARG A 254 -8.29 -19.65 -8.85
C ARG A 254 -6.91 -19.95 -9.40
N GLU A 255 -6.40 -19.08 -10.26
CA GLU A 255 -5.18 -19.29 -11.04
C GLU A 255 -3.94 -19.49 -10.16
N LEU A 256 -3.89 -18.83 -9.00
CA LEU A 256 -2.78 -18.87 -8.04
C LEU A 256 -3.06 -19.76 -6.82
N ARG A 257 -4.17 -20.51 -6.82
CA ARG A 257 -4.47 -21.47 -5.74
C ARG A 257 -3.33 -22.49 -5.53
N PRO A 258 -2.75 -23.10 -6.59
CA PRO A 258 -1.63 -24.03 -6.40
C PRO A 258 -0.42 -23.40 -5.72
N LEU A 259 -0.13 -22.12 -6.00
CA LEU A 259 0.94 -21.37 -5.33
C LEU A 259 0.63 -21.15 -3.85
N VAL A 260 -0.61 -20.75 -3.52
CA VAL A 260 -1.05 -20.54 -2.13
C VAL A 260 -0.91 -21.84 -1.33
N GLU A 261 -1.48 -22.93 -1.84
CA GLU A 261 -1.45 -24.23 -1.17
C GLU A 261 -0.01 -24.78 -1.11
N GLY A 262 0.73 -24.74 -2.22
CA GLY A 262 2.08 -25.27 -2.32
C GLY A 262 3.17 -24.53 -1.53
N VAL A 263 2.90 -23.30 -1.08
CA VAL A 263 3.81 -22.57 -0.18
C VAL A 263 3.31 -22.61 1.25
N LEU A 264 2.04 -22.26 1.51
CA LEU A 264 1.54 -22.07 2.86
C LEU A 264 1.09 -23.37 3.54
N LEU A 265 0.72 -24.40 2.79
CA LEU A 265 0.33 -25.71 3.33
C LEU A 265 1.46 -26.74 3.21
N ASP A 266 2.60 -26.35 2.65
CA ASP A 266 3.80 -27.16 2.59
C ASP A 266 4.40 -27.37 3.99
N SER A 267 4.96 -28.57 4.23
CA SER A 267 5.51 -28.92 5.54
C SER A 267 6.63 -27.97 5.97
N ARG A 268 7.41 -27.40 5.04
CA ARG A 268 8.44 -26.40 5.39
C ARG A 268 7.85 -25.16 6.05
N CYS A 269 6.69 -24.69 5.58
CA CYS A 269 6.01 -23.53 6.16
C CYS A 269 5.38 -23.89 7.52
N LEU A 270 4.68 -25.04 7.58
CA LEU A 270 3.92 -25.44 8.76
C LEU A 270 4.83 -25.89 9.91
N ASP A 271 5.93 -26.58 9.62
CA ASP A 271 6.84 -27.11 10.63
C ASP A 271 7.87 -26.07 11.11
N ARG A 272 7.99 -24.91 10.43
CA ARG A 272 8.91 -23.82 10.79
C ARG A 272 8.68 -23.29 12.20
N GLY A 273 7.48 -23.43 12.74
CA GLY A 273 7.14 -23.01 14.10
C GLY A 273 6.89 -21.51 14.27
N ILE A 274 6.69 -20.76 13.18
CA ILE A 274 6.28 -19.35 13.23
C ILE A 274 4.75 -19.21 13.29
N PHE A 275 4.05 -19.92 12.41
CA PHE A 275 2.59 -19.91 12.36
C PHE A 275 2.01 -21.13 13.07
N GLU A 276 0.76 -21.00 13.54
CA GLU A 276 -0.05 -22.12 14.03
C GLU A 276 -0.62 -22.90 12.83
N PRO A 277 -0.17 -24.15 12.57
CA PRO A 277 -0.52 -24.86 11.33
C PRO A 277 -2.02 -25.01 11.08
N GLU A 278 -2.80 -25.27 12.12
CA GLU A 278 -4.25 -25.42 11.97
C GLU A 278 -4.92 -24.09 11.62
N THR A 279 -4.43 -22.97 12.16
CA THR A 279 -4.93 -21.64 11.81
C THR A 279 -4.57 -21.30 10.36
N VAL A 280 -3.36 -21.62 9.89
CA VAL A 280 -2.98 -21.43 8.48
C VAL A 280 -3.91 -22.19 7.55
N ARG A 281 -4.17 -23.47 7.83
CA ARG A 281 -5.09 -24.30 7.04
C ARG A 281 -6.50 -23.69 7.00
N ARG A 282 -7.03 -23.23 8.15
CA ARG A 282 -8.33 -22.57 8.22
C ARG A 282 -8.37 -21.28 7.41
N VAL A 283 -7.34 -20.43 7.50
CA VAL A 283 -7.26 -19.16 6.76
C VAL A 283 -7.22 -19.39 5.25
N VAL A 284 -6.39 -20.34 4.79
CA VAL A 284 -6.32 -20.71 3.37
C VAL A 284 -7.67 -21.25 2.90
N ALA A 285 -8.25 -22.23 3.60
CA ALA A 285 -9.55 -22.79 3.25
C ALA A 285 -10.67 -21.72 3.22
N ALA A 286 -10.74 -20.86 4.25
CA ALA A 286 -11.75 -19.80 4.33
C ALA A 286 -11.65 -18.82 3.17
N HIS A 287 -10.43 -18.52 2.71
CA HIS A 287 -10.23 -17.68 1.54
C HIS A 287 -10.66 -18.39 0.25
N LEU A 288 -10.17 -19.61 0.01
CA LEU A 288 -10.43 -20.37 -1.20
C LEU A 288 -11.93 -20.68 -1.39
N GLU A 289 -12.64 -20.94 -0.29
CA GLU A 289 -14.07 -21.25 -0.26
C GLU A 289 -14.97 -20.01 -0.19
N HIS A 290 -14.42 -18.81 -0.35
CA HIS A 290 -15.17 -17.54 -0.29
C HIS A 290 -15.88 -17.26 1.05
N ARG A 291 -15.48 -17.92 2.15
CA ARG A 291 -16.01 -17.65 3.49
C ARG A 291 -15.44 -16.37 4.11
N ALA A 292 -14.20 -16.01 3.76
CA ALA A 292 -13.54 -14.79 4.23
C ALA A 292 -12.57 -14.21 3.19
N ASN A 293 -12.28 -12.90 3.28
CA ASN A 293 -11.30 -12.25 2.40
C ASN A 293 -9.94 -12.06 3.07
N HIS A 294 -9.08 -13.08 2.98
CA HIS A 294 -7.70 -13.03 3.48
C HIS A 294 -6.66 -12.66 2.41
N THR A 295 -7.03 -11.98 1.32
CA THR A 295 -6.11 -11.68 0.19
C THR A 295 -4.76 -11.12 0.66
N PHE A 296 -4.78 -10.06 1.47
CA PHE A 296 -3.55 -9.40 1.92
C PHE A 296 -2.82 -10.16 3.02
N LEU A 297 -3.53 -10.94 3.84
CA LEU A 297 -2.91 -11.82 4.82
C LEU A 297 -2.14 -12.94 4.11
N LEU A 298 -2.77 -13.62 3.15
CA LEU A 298 -2.13 -14.69 2.38
C LEU A 298 -0.92 -14.18 1.60
N LEU A 299 -1.02 -13.02 0.94
CA LEU A 299 0.14 -12.40 0.27
C LEU A 299 1.28 -12.09 1.26
N THR A 300 0.95 -11.60 2.45
CA THR A 300 1.96 -11.33 3.50
C THR A 300 2.64 -12.62 3.93
N MET A 301 1.87 -13.69 4.17
CA MET A 301 2.41 -14.99 4.57
C MET A 301 3.25 -15.63 3.47
N LEU A 302 2.83 -15.50 2.20
CA LEU A 302 3.59 -15.98 1.04
C LEU A 302 4.94 -15.28 0.94
N VAL A 303 4.93 -13.94 0.99
CA VAL A 303 6.16 -13.13 0.95
C VAL A 303 7.07 -13.49 2.11
N PHE A 304 6.53 -13.63 3.32
CA PHE A 304 7.28 -14.01 4.50
C PHE A 304 7.95 -15.39 4.32
N GLU A 305 7.18 -16.43 3.97
CA GLU A 305 7.70 -17.79 3.83
C GLU A 305 8.71 -17.90 2.69
N LEU A 306 8.45 -17.28 1.53
CA LEU A 306 9.42 -17.22 0.45
C LEU A 306 10.69 -16.47 0.88
N GLY A 307 10.56 -15.40 1.67
CA GLY A 307 11.69 -14.69 2.26
C GLY A 307 12.54 -15.59 3.15
N GLN A 308 11.92 -16.42 4.00
CA GLN A 308 12.63 -17.41 4.82
C GLN A 308 13.45 -18.37 3.95
N ARG A 309 12.82 -18.98 2.95
CA ARG A 309 13.47 -19.93 2.03
C ARG A 309 14.61 -19.29 1.24
N MET A 310 14.40 -18.07 0.73
CA MET A 310 15.34 -17.45 -0.19
C MET A 310 16.51 -16.78 0.54
N ILE A 311 16.23 -16.04 1.60
CA ILE A 311 17.22 -15.18 2.27
C ILE A 311 17.95 -15.95 3.36
N LEU A 312 17.23 -16.78 4.14
CA LEU A 312 17.82 -17.51 5.26
C LEU A 312 18.30 -18.91 4.86
N GLU A 313 17.58 -19.60 3.98
CA GLU A 313 17.95 -20.96 3.54
C GLU A 313 18.72 -20.98 2.20
N GLY A 314 18.84 -19.83 1.52
CA GLY A 314 19.68 -19.66 0.34
C GLY A 314 19.05 -20.13 -0.98
N GLU A 315 17.72 -20.32 -1.05
CA GLU A 315 17.05 -20.56 -2.33
C GLU A 315 17.22 -19.36 -3.27
N ARG A 316 17.90 -19.55 -4.41
CA ARG A 316 18.10 -18.48 -5.37
C ARG A 316 16.86 -18.32 -6.27
N PRO A 317 16.38 -17.09 -6.49
CA PRO A 317 15.34 -16.88 -7.50
C PRO A 317 15.89 -17.22 -8.89
N SER A 318 14.99 -17.65 -9.78
CA SER A 318 15.25 -17.80 -11.22
C SER A 318 15.66 -16.46 -11.87
N PHE A 319 15.27 -15.35 -11.26
CA PHE A 319 15.60 -14.00 -11.69
C PHE A 319 17.11 -13.75 -11.69
N ARG A 320 17.66 -13.51 -12.88
CA ARG A 320 18.96 -12.88 -13.05
C ARG A 320 18.71 -11.39 -13.27
N PRO A 321 19.23 -10.48 -12.42
CA PRO A 321 19.21 -9.07 -12.77
C PRO A 321 19.91 -8.94 -14.13
N THR A 322 19.18 -8.51 -15.15
CA THR A 322 19.83 -8.08 -16.39
C THR A 322 20.80 -7.00 -15.96
N ALA A 323 22.10 -7.26 -16.10
CA ALA A 323 23.15 -6.35 -15.70
C ALA A 323 22.76 -4.93 -16.14
N ALA A 324 22.83 -3.99 -15.19
CA ALA A 324 22.72 -2.58 -15.55
C ALA A 324 23.74 -2.34 -16.69
N PRO A 325 23.34 -1.76 -17.83
CA PRO A 325 24.33 -1.37 -18.82
C PRO A 325 25.31 -0.42 -18.13
N ALA A 326 26.60 -0.67 -18.37
CA ALA A 326 27.72 0.16 -17.91
C ALA A 326 27.52 1.64 -18.27
#